data_AF-A0A4R1BNM3-F1
#
_entry.id   AF-A0A4R1BNM3-F1
#
_cell.length_a   1.000
_cell.length_b   1.000
_cell.length_c   1.000
_cell.angle_alpha   90.00
_cell.angle_beta   90.00
_cell.angle_gamma   90.00
#
_symmetry.space_group_name_H-M   'P 1'
#
loop_
_entity.id
_entity.type
_entity.pdbx_description
1 polymer ?
#
loop_
_entity_poly.entity_id
_entity_poly.type
_entity_poly.pdbx_seq_one_letter_code
_entity_poly.pdbx_strand_id
1 'polypeptide(L)'
;MELMLPVNIPDPGVRLHPGASILSIGSCFTEHIGTALQELKFRVLQNPSGILFDPVSVCRSLQSYLQPQPYSEADVFYLNEAWHSWNHHGRFSGTDRDAVIGSLNAAQAEAHEFLKSAGWLIITLGSSFSYRLADEDTRPAQPLAAGGGVANCHRAPAGWFRKHLLTIDETVSALDNTLHMLFRFNPALRIIFTISPVRHIRDGVVENNRSKARLLEAVHHLVGKFDKLYYFPSYELVVDILRDYRFYAEDLVHPNYLATGFVLEHFLKTYVSEEDRKLLEEIRRLNIARKHKPSFPDTEAHQKFLAAHLEKATRLQATWPSLDFQKEIQYFGNTDLDPGPEQGA
;
A
#
# COMPACT_ATOMS: atom_id res chain seq x y z
N MET A 1 31.54 -9.01 16.52
CA MET A 1 30.46 -9.98 16.28
C MET A 1 29.36 -9.25 15.54
N GLU A 2 29.04 -9.63 14.31
CA GLU A 2 27.87 -9.08 13.62
C GLU A 2 26.62 -9.63 14.30
N LEU A 3 25.75 -8.74 14.78
CA LEU A 3 24.53 -9.08 15.52
C LEU A 3 23.29 -9.18 14.62
N MET A 4 23.48 -9.15 13.30
CA MET A 4 22.43 -9.27 12.28
C MET A 4 22.81 -10.34 11.27
N LEU A 5 21.83 -11.12 10.82
CA LEU A 5 22.02 -12.05 9.71
C LEU A 5 22.26 -11.28 8.40
N PRO A 6 23.10 -11.81 7.49
CA PRO A 6 23.28 -11.20 6.19
C PRO A 6 21.95 -11.22 5.41
N VAL A 7 21.54 -10.06 4.92
CA VAL A 7 20.34 -9.91 4.09
C VAL A 7 20.74 -10.10 2.64
N ASN A 8 20.38 -11.24 2.06
CA ASN A 8 20.57 -11.51 0.63
C ASN A 8 19.23 -11.49 -0.10
N ILE A 9 18.92 -10.38 -0.75
CA ILE A 9 17.76 -10.24 -1.63
C ILE A 9 18.27 -10.43 -3.06
N PRO A 10 17.79 -11.44 -3.81
CA PRO A 10 18.20 -11.65 -5.19
C PRO A 10 17.95 -10.40 -6.04
N ASP A 11 18.90 -10.06 -6.91
CA ASP A 11 18.71 -8.98 -7.88
C ASP A 11 17.62 -9.38 -8.87
N PRO A 12 16.50 -8.63 -8.96
CA PRO A 12 15.42 -8.96 -9.87
C PRO A 12 15.75 -8.67 -11.36
N GLY A 13 16.90 -8.07 -11.66
CA GLY A 13 17.31 -7.71 -13.03
C GLY A 13 16.53 -6.53 -13.63
N VAL A 14 15.67 -5.88 -12.84
CA VAL A 14 14.82 -4.76 -13.22
C VAL A 14 14.90 -3.64 -12.21
N ARG A 15 14.64 -2.40 -12.66
CA ARG A 15 14.72 -1.21 -11.81
C ARG A 15 13.48 -0.32 -11.95
N LEU A 16 13.14 0.30 -10.83
CA LEU A 16 12.26 1.44 -10.67
C LEU A 16 13.09 2.72 -10.82
N HIS A 17 12.54 3.68 -11.54
CA HIS A 17 13.11 5.02 -11.66
C HIS A 17 12.18 6.02 -10.98
N PRO A 18 12.70 7.12 -10.40
CA PRO A 18 11.88 8.20 -9.86
C PRO A 18 10.83 8.65 -10.89
N GLY A 19 9.60 8.87 -10.44
CA GLY A 19 8.46 9.16 -11.33
C GLY A 19 7.76 7.92 -11.90
N ALA A 20 8.27 6.70 -11.69
CA ALA A 20 7.58 5.48 -12.11
C ALA A 20 6.18 5.38 -11.49
N SER A 21 5.22 4.93 -12.32
CA SER A 21 3.82 4.70 -11.92
C SER A 21 3.67 3.35 -11.25
N ILE A 22 3.28 3.38 -9.96
CA ILE A 22 3.14 2.22 -9.08
C ILE A 22 1.71 2.19 -8.53
N LEU A 23 0.95 1.14 -8.82
CA LEU A 23 -0.25 0.84 -8.01
C LEU A 23 0.18 -0.06 -6.86
N SER A 24 -0.19 0.28 -5.63
CA SER A 24 0.09 -0.57 -4.47
C SER A 24 -1.22 -0.99 -3.81
N ILE A 25 -1.42 -2.28 -3.55
CA ILE A 25 -2.64 -2.83 -2.97
C ILE A 25 -2.32 -3.85 -1.87
N GLY A 26 -3.12 -3.88 -0.80
CA GLY A 26 -3.02 -4.87 0.27
C GLY A 26 -3.15 -4.28 1.67
N SER A 27 -2.37 -4.82 2.61
CA SER A 27 -2.48 -4.52 4.06
C SER A 27 -2.17 -3.05 4.39
N CYS A 28 -2.36 -2.62 5.64
CA CYS A 28 -1.95 -1.29 6.11
C CYS A 28 -0.46 -0.97 5.86
N PHE A 29 0.41 -1.99 5.81
CA PHE A 29 1.83 -1.82 5.46
C PHE A 29 2.03 -1.21 4.06
N THR A 30 1.10 -1.47 3.13
CA THR A 30 1.09 -0.84 1.79
C THR A 30 1.03 0.68 1.87
N GLU A 31 0.24 1.24 2.80
CA GLU A 31 0.07 2.68 2.91
C GLU A 31 1.35 3.34 3.43
N HIS A 32 2.03 2.75 4.42
CA HIS A 32 3.31 3.26 4.91
C HIS A 32 4.41 3.29 3.83
N ILE A 33 4.60 2.18 3.11
CA ILE A 33 5.60 2.10 2.05
C ILE A 33 5.20 2.99 0.87
N GLY A 34 3.92 2.99 0.50
CA GLY A 34 3.40 3.82 -0.56
C GLY A 34 3.63 5.31 -0.29
N THR A 35 3.32 5.81 0.91
CA THR A 35 3.50 7.22 1.27
C THR A 35 4.98 7.59 1.20
N ALA A 36 5.87 6.71 1.69
CA ALA A 36 7.29 6.94 1.57
C ALA A 36 7.78 7.00 0.11
N LEU A 37 7.24 6.14 -0.77
CA LEU A 37 7.53 6.21 -2.21
C LEU A 37 6.97 7.50 -2.86
N GLN A 38 5.80 7.98 -2.45
CA GLN A 38 5.28 9.28 -2.94
C GLN A 38 6.17 10.45 -2.51
N GLU A 39 6.67 10.45 -1.27
CA GLU A 39 7.63 11.45 -0.81
C GLU A 39 8.92 11.42 -1.65
N LEU A 40 9.29 10.24 -2.17
CA LEU A 40 10.42 10.04 -3.08
C LEU A 40 10.08 10.28 -4.56
N LYS A 41 8.98 10.97 -4.84
CA LYS A 41 8.52 11.37 -6.18
C LYS A 41 8.18 10.20 -7.12
N PHE A 42 7.90 9.01 -6.59
CA PHE A 42 7.21 7.98 -7.37
C PHE A 42 5.72 8.37 -7.53
N ARG A 43 5.14 8.04 -8.68
CA ARG A 43 3.70 8.25 -8.92
C ARG A 43 2.96 7.04 -8.36
N VAL A 44 2.48 7.13 -7.12
CA VAL A 44 1.85 5.97 -6.44
C VAL A 44 0.36 6.18 -6.26
N LEU A 45 -0.44 5.21 -6.71
CA LEU A 45 -1.84 5.04 -6.32
C LEU A 45 -1.95 3.91 -5.30
N GLN A 46 -2.50 4.19 -4.11
CA GLN A 46 -2.49 3.25 -2.99
C GLN A 46 -3.89 2.80 -2.61
N ASN A 47 -4.03 1.48 -2.47
CA ASN A 47 -5.19 0.80 -1.93
C ASN A 47 -6.51 1.42 -2.45
N PRO A 48 -6.84 1.38 -3.76
CA PRO A 48 -8.00 2.12 -4.26
C PRO A 48 -9.33 1.65 -3.65
N SER A 49 -9.44 0.39 -3.19
CA SER A 49 -10.58 -0.11 -2.39
C SER A 49 -10.35 -0.07 -0.87
N GLY A 50 -9.25 0.55 -0.44
CA GLY A 50 -8.77 0.61 0.94
C GLY A 50 -7.95 -0.60 1.34
N ILE A 51 -7.70 -0.75 2.64
CA ILE A 51 -6.85 -1.82 3.18
C ILE A 51 -7.54 -3.18 3.00
N LEU A 52 -6.81 -4.12 2.37
CA LEU A 52 -7.25 -5.49 2.10
C LEU A 52 -6.21 -6.47 2.64
N PHE A 53 -6.64 -7.53 3.32
CA PHE A 53 -5.69 -8.48 3.90
C PHE A 53 -5.60 -9.79 3.13
N ASP A 54 -6.73 -10.32 2.70
CA ASP A 54 -6.78 -11.65 2.09
C ASP A 54 -6.63 -11.62 0.56
N PRO A 55 -6.02 -12.67 -0.03
CA PRO A 55 -5.84 -12.77 -1.47
C PRO A 55 -7.12 -12.61 -2.28
N VAL A 56 -8.25 -13.19 -1.83
CA VAL A 56 -9.50 -13.15 -2.59
C VAL A 56 -10.05 -11.73 -2.67
N SER A 57 -10.03 -10.98 -1.57
CA SER A 57 -10.42 -9.57 -1.58
C SER A 57 -9.52 -8.71 -2.47
N VAL A 58 -8.20 -8.92 -2.42
CA VAL A 58 -7.24 -8.22 -3.30
C VAL A 58 -7.53 -8.53 -4.77
N CYS A 59 -7.69 -9.81 -5.13
CA CYS A 59 -8.01 -10.24 -6.48
C CYS A 59 -9.31 -9.62 -6.98
N ARG A 60 -10.37 -9.63 -6.16
CA ARG A 60 -11.66 -9.02 -6.50
C ARG A 60 -11.53 -7.53 -6.79
N SER A 61 -10.81 -6.78 -5.94
CA SER A 61 -10.59 -5.35 -6.17
C SER A 61 -9.81 -5.11 -7.46
N LEU A 62 -8.76 -5.88 -7.73
CA LEU A 62 -8.03 -5.76 -9.00
C LEU A 62 -8.95 -6.06 -10.19
N GLN A 63 -9.71 -7.15 -10.16
CA GLN A 63 -10.64 -7.52 -11.22
C GLN A 63 -11.70 -6.43 -11.49
N SER A 64 -12.21 -5.79 -10.44
CA SER A 64 -13.18 -4.70 -10.59
C SER A 64 -12.57 -3.44 -11.21
N TYR A 65 -11.25 -3.25 -11.12
CA TYR A 65 -10.56 -2.19 -11.86
C TYR A 65 -10.32 -2.57 -13.32
N LEU A 66 -10.15 -3.85 -13.66
CA LEU A 66 -9.92 -4.28 -15.05
C LEU A 66 -11.19 -4.23 -15.89
N GLN A 67 -12.33 -4.53 -15.26
CA GLN A 67 -13.65 -4.55 -15.89
C GLN A 67 -14.61 -3.72 -15.03
N PRO A 68 -14.52 -2.38 -15.08
CA PRO A 68 -15.31 -1.52 -14.22
C PRO A 68 -16.80 -1.72 -14.48
N GLN A 69 -17.51 -2.07 -13.41
CA GLN A 69 -18.96 -2.04 -13.33
C GLN A 69 -19.32 -1.01 -12.26
N PRO A 70 -20.06 0.06 -12.60
CA PRO A 70 -20.44 1.07 -11.63
C PRO A 70 -21.22 0.47 -10.48
N TYR A 71 -20.80 0.79 -9.26
CA TYR A 71 -21.52 0.48 -8.04
C TYR A 71 -22.82 1.28 -7.99
N SER A 72 -23.85 0.64 -7.46
CA SER A 72 -25.22 1.12 -7.34
C SER A 72 -25.72 0.98 -5.90
N GLU A 73 -26.99 1.33 -5.67
CA GLU A 73 -27.64 1.11 -4.37
C GLU A 73 -27.64 -0.37 -3.94
N ALA A 74 -27.62 -1.31 -4.89
CA ALA A 74 -27.54 -2.74 -4.61
C ALA A 74 -26.16 -3.19 -4.10
N ASP A 75 -25.15 -2.33 -4.23
CA ASP A 75 -23.76 -2.60 -3.85
C ASP A 75 -23.36 -1.95 -2.52
N VAL A 76 -24.33 -1.42 -1.79
CA VAL A 76 -24.13 -0.86 -0.46
C VAL A 76 -25.21 -1.32 0.50
N PHE A 77 -24.88 -1.33 1.79
CA PHE A 77 -25.83 -1.68 2.83
C PHE A 77 -25.74 -0.71 4.00
N TYR A 78 -26.86 -0.54 4.70
CA TYR A 78 -26.94 0.31 5.88
C TYR A 78 -26.75 -0.51 7.15
N LEU A 79 -25.80 -0.09 8.00
CA LEU A 79 -25.50 -0.71 9.29
C LEU A 79 -24.91 0.34 10.22
N ASN A 80 -25.26 0.32 11.51
CA ASN A 80 -24.69 1.23 12.50
C ASN A 80 -24.71 2.72 12.06
N GLU A 81 -25.84 3.14 11.50
CA GLU A 81 -26.08 4.52 11.04
C GLU A 81 -25.22 4.99 9.87
N ALA A 82 -24.57 4.06 9.14
CA ALA A 82 -23.76 4.37 7.97
C ALA A 82 -23.99 3.38 6.83
N TRP A 83 -23.66 3.82 5.62
CA TRP A 83 -23.63 3.04 4.39
C TRP A 83 -22.24 2.45 4.18
N HIS A 84 -22.21 1.18 3.82
CA HIS A 84 -21.01 0.35 3.73
C HIS A 84 -21.01 -0.49 2.45
N SER A 85 -19.85 -1.01 2.08
CA SER A 85 -19.69 -2.00 1.00
C SER A 85 -18.81 -3.14 1.50
N TRP A 86 -19.26 -4.39 1.35
CA TRP A 86 -18.46 -5.56 1.76
C TRP A 86 -17.17 -5.69 0.95
N ASN A 87 -17.09 -5.04 -0.20
CA ASN A 87 -15.94 -5.06 -1.10
C ASN A 87 -14.89 -3.97 -0.76
N HIS A 88 -15.16 -3.09 0.20
CA HIS A 88 -14.33 -1.92 0.49
C HIS A 88 -14.00 -1.79 1.98
N HIS A 89 -12.87 -1.13 2.26
CA HIS A 89 -12.48 -0.73 3.60
C HIS A 89 -13.47 0.29 4.21
N GLY A 90 -13.57 0.33 5.53
CA GLY A 90 -14.44 1.27 6.26
C GLY A 90 -14.19 2.75 5.98
N ARG A 91 -13.04 3.12 5.39
CA ARG A 91 -12.77 4.51 4.96
C ARG A 91 -13.73 5.02 3.88
N PHE A 92 -14.38 4.10 3.15
CA PHE A 92 -15.39 4.42 2.14
C PHE A 92 -16.81 4.46 2.72
N SER A 93 -16.96 4.21 4.02
CA SER A 93 -18.27 4.24 4.67
C SER A 93 -18.65 5.67 5.04
N GLY A 94 -19.94 5.97 5.03
CA GLY A 94 -20.44 7.32 5.30
C GLY A 94 -21.94 7.34 5.56
N THR A 95 -22.46 8.43 6.11
CA THR A 95 -23.88 8.57 6.44
C THR A 95 -24.76 8.90 5.23
N ASP A 96 -24.18 9.41 4.15
CA ASP A 96 -24.84 9.67 2.88
C ASP A 96 -24.54 8.55 1.87
N ARG A 97 -25.59 7.85 1.45
CA ARG A 97 -25.51 6.71 0.53
C ARG A 97 -24.93 7.10 -0.83
N ASP A 98 -25.39 8.19 -1.40
CA ASP A 98 -25.07 8.57 -2.77
C ASP A 98 -23.64 9.12 -2.82
N ALA A 99 -23.20 9.80 -1.76
CA ALA A 99 -21.80 10.17 -1.58
C ALA A 99 -20.89 8.95 -1.45
N VAL A 100 -21.30 7.91 -0.70
CA VAL A 100 -20.57 6.64 -0.61
C VAL A 100 -20.45 6.02 -2.00
N ILE A 101 -21.55 5.80 -2.71
CA ILE A 101 -21.54 5.21 -4.06
C ILE A 101 -20.65 6.03 -5.01
N GLY A 102 -20.77 7.36 -4.98
CA GLY A 102 -19.92 8.27 -5.75
C GLY A 102 -18.42 8.07 -5.47
N SER A 103 -18.04 7.93 -4.19
CA SER A 103 -16.65 7.68 -3.80
C SER A 103 -16.12 6.31 -4.27
N LEU A 104 -16.96 5.26 -4.22
CA LEU A 104 -16.61 3.92 -4.71
C LEU A 104 -16.33 3.94 -6.22
N ASN A 105 -17.23 4.59 -6.98
CA ASN A 105 -17.12 4.71 -8.43
C ASN A 105 -15.94 5.58 -8.85
N ALA A 106 -15.68 6.69 -8.15
CA ALA A 106 -14.53 7.54 -8.40
C ALA A 106 -13.20 6.77 -8.19
N ALA A 107 -13.09 6.01 -7.09
CA ALA A 107 -11.91 5.22 -6.81
C ALA A 107 -11.70 4.07 -7.81
N GLN A 108 -12.78 3.42 -8.26
CA GLN A 108 -12.70 2.38 -9.31
C GLN A 108 -12.24 2.99 -10.65
N ALA A 109 -12.80 4.14 -11.04
CA ALA A 109 -12.42 4.82 -12.28
C ALA A 109 -10.96 5.29 -12.25
N GLU A 110 -10.51 5.88 -11.14
CA GLU A 110 -9.11 6.27 -10.95
C GLU A 110 -8.17 5.06 -11.07
N ALA A 111 -8.49 3.95 -10.40
CA ALA A 111 -7.69 2.73 -10.44
C ALA A 111 -7.65 2.10 -11.84
N HIS A 112 -8.78 2.10 -12.55
CA HIS A 112 -8.89 1.61 -13.93
C HIS A 112 -7.95 2.40 -14.85
N GLU A 113 -8.04 3.74 -14.84
CA GLU A 113 -7.19 4.60 -15.68
C GLU A 113 -5.71 4.49 -15.30
N PHE A 114 -5.41 4.45 -14.00
CA PHE A 114 -4.04 4.31 -13.52
C PHE A 114 -3.40 2.99 -14.00
N LEU A 115 -4.13 1.87 -13.89
CA LEU A 115 -3.62 0.54 -14.29
C LEU A 115 -3.31 0.42 -15.78
N LYS A 116 -3.95 1.19 -16.66
CA LYS A 116 -3.65 1.18 -18.11
C LYS A 116 -2.22 1.58 -18.41
N SER A 117 -1.66 2.47 -17.60
CA SER A 117 -0.32 3.06 -17.81
C SER A 117 0.67 2.77 -16.68
N ALA A 118 0.24 2.10 -15.61
CA ALA A 118 1.12 1.66 -14.54
C ALA A 118 2.23 0.76 -15.07
N GLY A 119 3.48 1.04 -14.70
CA GLY A 119 4.59 0.15 -14.98
C GLY A 119 4.69 -0.98 -13.96
N TRP A 120 4.18 -0.74 -12.75
CA TRP A 120 4.35 -1.61 -11.60
C TRP A 120 3.08 -1.73 -10.77
N LEU A 121 2.85 -2.95 -10.27
CA LEU A 121 1.86 -3.27 -9.26
C LEU A 121 2.56 -3.94 -8.07
N ILE A 122 2.38 -3.41 -6.86
CA ILE A 122 2.86 -4.02 -5.63
C ILE A 122 1.66 -4.65 -4.90
N ILE A 123 1.75 -5.95 -4.61
CA ILE A 123 0.71 -6.70 -3.89
C ILE A 123 1.26 -7.14 -2.54
N THR A 124 0.74 -6.54 -1.47
CA THR A 124 1.15 -6.81 -0.08
C THR A 124 0.08 -7.64 0.64
N LEU A 125 0.22 -8.96 0.65
CA LEU A 125 -0.76 -9.86 1.27
C LEU A 125 -0.62 -9.88 2.80
N GLY A 126 -1.75 -9.74 3.49
CA GLY A 126 -1.80 -9.63 4.96
C GLY A 126 -2.08 -10.96 5.65
N SER A 127 -3.10 -11.70 5.21
CA SER A 127 -3.56 -12.92 5.87
C SER A 127 -4.24 -13.88 4.90
N SER A 128 -4.07 -15.19 5.04
CA SER A 128 -4.90 -16.19 4.36
C SER A 128 -6.29 -16.36 4.99
N PHE A 129 -6.60 -15.69 6.11
CA PHE A 129 -7.94 -15.72 6.66
C PHE A 129 -8.87 -14.80 5.88
N SER A 130 -9.91 -15.38 5.30
CA SER A 130 -11.02 -14.70 4.65
C SER A 130 -12.27 -14.85 5.49
N TYR A 131 -13.00 -13.76 5.70
CA TYR A 131 -14.30 -13.77 6.38
C TYR A 131 -15.37 -13.88 5.31
N ARG A 132 -16.13 -14.97 5.33
CA ARG A 132 -17.20 -15.23 4.36
C ARG A 132 -18.54 -15.03 5.01
N LEU A 133 -19.48 -14.48 4.26
CA LEU A 133 -20.85 -14.35 4.72
C LEU A 133 -21.45 -15.77 4.93
N ALA A 134 -21.81 -16.12 6.17
CA ALA A 134 -22.48 -17.36 6.60
C ALA A 134 -23.87 -17.69 6.00
N ASP A 135 -24.88 -16.79 5.97
CA ASP A 135 -26.26 -17.10 5.51
C ASP A 135 -27.06 -15.90 4.92
N GLU A 136 -27.55 -15.99 3.67
CA GLU A 136 -28.14 -14.87 2.91
C GLU A 136 -29.40 -14.27 3.56
N ASP A 137 -30.17 -15.05 4.31
CA ASP A 137 -31.51 -14.65 4.79
C ASP A 137 -31.53 -13.65 5.97
N THR A 138 -30.43 -13.48 6.71
CA THR A 138 -30.42 -12.71 7.98
C THR A 138 -29.63 -11.40 7.94
N ARG A 139 -29.17 -10.97 6.77
CA ARG A 139 -28.18 -9.88 6.63
C ARG A 139 -28.47 -9.03 5.39
N PRO A 140 -27.88 -7.83 5.29
CA PRO A 140 -28.09 -7.00 4.11
C PRO A 140 -27.63 -7.74 2.86
N ALA A 141 -28.57 -7.98 1.95
CA ALA A 141 -28.31 -8.64 0.68
C ALA A 141 -27.46 -7.71 -0.20
N GLN A 142 -26.18 -8.03 -0.30
CA GLN A 142 -25.30 -7.47 -1.32
C GLN A 142 -24.66 -8.64 -2.06
N PRO A 143 -24.76 -8.68 -3.40
CA PRO A 143 -24.05 -9.69 -4.17
C PRO A 143 -22.54 -9.55 -3.92
N LEU A 144 -21.95 -10.60 -3.35
CA LEU A 144 -20.50 -10.76 -3.37
C LEU A 144 -20.13 -11.35 -4.73
N ALA A 145 -19.12 -10.77 -5.38
CA ALA A 145 -18.51 -11.38 -6.55
C ALA A 145 -17.94 -12.77 -6.19
N ALA A 146 -17.73 -13.61 -7.21
CA ALA A 146 -17.24 -14.98 -7.07
C ALA A 146 -16.00 -15.06 -6.14
N GLY A 147 -16.09 -15.88 -5.08
CA GLY A 147 -15.04 -16.03 -4.06
C GLY A 147 -15.52 -15.82 -2.62
N GLY A 148 -16.64 -15.13 -2.41
CA GLY A 148 -17.45 -15.18 -1.17
C GLY A 148 -16.86 -14.53 0.11
N GLY A 149 -15.67 -13.92 0.05
CA GLY A 149 -15.04 -13.22 1.17
C GLY A 149 -15.40 -11.73 1.23
N VAL A 150 -15.43 -11.11 2.40
CA VAL A 150 -15.59 -9.66 2.58
C VAL A 150 -14.23 -8.98 2.82
N ALA A 151 -14.04 -7.79 2.27
CA ALA A 151 -12.87 -6.96 2.50
C ALA A 151 -12.84 -6.39 3.93
N ASN A 152 -14.01 -6.07 4.48
CA ASN A 152 -14.16 -5.55 5.83
C ASN A 152 -15.49 -6.04 6.42
N CYS A 153 -15.49 -6.37 7.72
CA CYS A 153 -16.71 -6.81 8.42
C CYS A 153 -17.56 -5.62 8.92
N HIS A 154 -17.09 -4.38 8.81
CA HIS A 154 -17.79 -3.13 9.19
C HIS A 154 -18.37 -3.14 10.62
N ARG A 155 -17.67 -3.82 11.54
CA ARG A 155 -18.11 -4.04 12.93
C ARG A 155 -19.48 -4.72 13.03
N ALA A 156 -19.90 -5.44 11.99
CA ALA A 156 -21.12 -6.23 12.01
C ALA A 156 -21.00 -7.41 12.99
N PRO A 157 -22.13 -7.96 13.45
CA PRO A 157 -22.13 -9.09 14.39
C PRO A 157 -21.27 -10.25 13.89
N ALA A 158 -20.42 -10.81 14.76
CA ALA A 158 -19.48 -11.87 14.39
C ALA A 158 -20.17 -13.11 13.82
N GLY A 159 -21.38 -13.43 14.27
CA GLY A 159 -22.19 -14.55 13.77
C GLY A 159 -22.59 -14.42 12.30
N TRP A 160 -22.45 -13.24 11.69
CA TRP A 160 -22.67 -13.05 10.25
C TRP A 160 -21.55 -13.66 9.42
N PHE A 161 -20.39 -13.99 9.99
CA PHE A 161 -19.24 -14.43 9.23
C PHE A 161 -18.78 -15.82 9.64
N ARG A 162 -18.52 -16.64 8.62
CA ARG A 162 -17.70 -17.83 8.76
C ARG A 162 -16.27 -17.47 8.42
N LYS A 163 -15.37 -17.72 9.37
CA LYS A 163 -13.94 -17.58 9.14
C LYS A 163 -13.43 -18.76 8.32
N HIS A 164 -12.71 -18.47 7.25
CA HIS A 164 -12.15 -19.48 6.34
C HIS A 164 -10.65 -19.22 6.15
N LEU A 165 -9.81 -20.20 6.50
CA LEU A 165 -8.38 -20.13 6.21
C LEU A 165 -8.16 -20.67 4.79
N LEU A 166 -7.95 -19.76 3.83
CA LEU A 166 -7.72 -20.10 2.42
C LEU A 166 -6.60 -21.12 2.27
N THR A 167 -6.82 -22.13 1.44
CA THR A 167 -5.77 -23.08 1.08
C THR A 167 -4.73 -22.43 0.16
N ILE A 168 -3.59 -23.09 -0.02
CA ILE A 168 -2.58 -22.68 -1.00
C ILE A 168 -3.21 -22.70 -2.40
N ASP A 169 -3.92 -23.78 -2.77
CA ASP A 169 -4.57 -23.90 -4.08
C ASP A 169 -5.65 -22.85 -4.33
N GLU A 170 -6.47 -22.50 -3.34
CA GLU A 170 -7.45 -21.41 -3.44
C GLU A 170 -6.73 -20.07 -3.70
N THR A 171 -5.62 -19.83 -3.01
CA THR A 171 -4.83 -18.60 -3.14
C THR A 171 -4.14 -18.53 -4.50
N VAL A 172 -3.49 -19.61 -4.92
CA VAL A 172 -2.83 -19.73 -6.24
C VAL A 172 -3.86 -19.53 -7.35
N SER A 173 -5.00 -20.22 -7.30
CA SER A 173 -6.03 -20.12 -8.34
C SER A 173 -6.60 -18.71 -8.47
N ALA A 174 -6.87 -18.04 -7.34
CA ALA A 174 -7.40 -16.68 -7.34
C ALA A 174 -6.40 -15.67 -7.91
N LEU A 175 -5.14 -15.76 -7.48
CA LEU A 175 -4.06 -14.89 -7.96
C LEU A 175 -3.75 -15.16 -9.44
N ASP A 176 -3.59 -16.42 -9.84
CA ASP A 176 -3.23 -16.81 -11.21
C ASP A 176 -4.25 -16.32 -12.24
N ASN A 177 -5.55 -16.51 -11.97
CA ASN A 177 -6.60 -15.98 -12.83
C ASN A 177 -6.52 -14.44 -12.94
N THR A 178 -6.28 -13.77 -11.83
CA THR A 178 -6.15 -12.30 -11.79
C THR A 178 -4.92 -11.82 -12.54
N LEU A 179 -3.80 -12.54 -12.45
CA LEU A 179 -2.56 -12.27 -13.17
C LEU A 179 -2.77 -12.37 -14.68
N HIS A 180 -3.46 -13.41 -15.16
CA HIS A 180 -3.81 -13.54 -16.58
C HIS A 180 -4.66 -12.37 -17.08
N MET A 181 -5.64 -11.91 -16.28
CA MET A 181 -6.44 -10.73 -16.62
C MET A 181 -5.60 -9.45 -16.63
N LEU A 182 -4.72 -9.26 -15.63
CA LEU A 182 -3.82 -8.10 -15.53
C LEU A 182 -2.90 -8.00 -16.74
N PHE A 183 -2.24 -9.10 -17.13
CA PHE A 183 -1.32 -9.10 -18.26
C PHE A 183 -2.01 -8.94 -19.62
N ARG A 184 -3.27 -9.37 -19.73
CA ARG A 184 -4.10 -9.06 -20.91
C ARG A 184 -4.47 -7.57 -20.96
N PHE A 185 -4.76 -6.97 -19.81
CA PHE A 185 -5.15 -5.57 -19.70
C PHE A 185 -3.97 -4.62 -19.91
N ASN A 186 -2.82 -4.92 -19.30
CA ASN A 186 -1.57 -4.18 -19.43
C ASN A 186 -0.39 -5.16 -19.58
N PRO A 187 0.03 -5.47 -20.82
CA PRO A 187 1.13 -6.41 -21.09
C PRO A 187 2.51 -5.96 -20.59
N ALA A 188 2.68 -4.67 -20.31
CA ALA A 188 3.94 -4.09 -19.81
C ALA A 188 4.03 -4.13 -18.28
N LEU A 189 2.94 -4.43 -17.58
CA LEU A 189 2.87 -4.43 -16.12
C LEU A 189 3.84 -5.46 -15.52
N ARG A 190 4.62 -5.00 -14.54
CA ARG A 190 5.44 -5.85 -13.67
C ARG A 190 4.82 -5.90 -12.28
N ILE A 191 4.94 -7.03 -11.61
CA ILE A 191 4.27 -7.23 -10.31
C ILE A 191 5.28 -7.66 -9.27
N ILE A 192 5.29 -6.94 -8.14
CA ILE A 192 6.08 -7.29 -6.96
C ILE A 192 5.11 -7.79 -5.90
N PHE A 193 5.23 -9.07 -5.54
CA PHE A 193 4.58 -9.61 -4.36
C PHE A 193 5.43 -9.36 -3.12
N THR A 194 4.75 -9.12 -2.01
CA THR A 194 5.36 -9.13 -0.69
C THR A 194 4.35 -9.58 0.36
N ILE A 195 4.83 -10.17 1.45
CA ILE A 195 3.98 -10.54 2.59
C ILE A 195 4.11 -9.46 3.66
N SER A 196 2.99 -8.98 4.18
CA SER A 196 2.98 -7.96 5.22
C SER A 196 3.69 -8.47 6.49
N PRO A 197 4.59 -7.69 7.11
CA PRO A 197 5.19 -8.01 8.41
C PRO A 197 4.22 -7.85 9.59
N VAL A 198 3.06 -7.21 9.39
CA VAL A 198 2.06 -6.99 10.44
C VAL A 198 1.49 -8.33 10.92
N ARG A 199 1.48 -8.53 12.24
CA ARG A 199 1.01 -9.77 12.88
C ARG A 199 -0.51 -9.76 13.12
N HIS A 200 -1.22 -10.77 12.65
CA HIS A 200 -2.65 -10.96 12.94
C HIS A 200 -2.84 -11.78 14.22
N ILE A 201 -2.49 -11.20 15.38
CA ILE A 201 -2.44 -11.93 16.66
C ILE A 201 -3.80 -12.27 17.27
N ARG A 202 -4.90 -11.66 16.80
CA ARG A 202 -6.25 -11.87 17.36
C ARG A 202 -6.67 -13.34 17.36
N ASP A 203 -6.09 -14.11 16.43
CA ASP A 203 -6.37 -15.53 16.25
C ASP A 203 -5.31 -16.45 16.89
N GLY A 204 -4.31 -15.86 17.54
CA GLY A 204 -3.17 -16.56 18.10
C GLY A 204 -1.97 -16.63 17.16
N VAL A 205 -0.79 -16.80 17.76
CA VAL A 205 0.51 -16.81 17.05
C VAL A 205 0.64 -17.98 16.07
N VAL A 206 0.05 -19.13 16.41
CA VAL A 206 0.04 -20.32 15.54
C VAL A 206 -0.76 -20.05 14.27
N GLU A 207 -1.97 -19.50 14.41
CA GLU A 207 -2.84 -19.19 13.28
C GLU A 207 -2.26 -18.09 12.39
N ASN A 208 -1.63 -17.07 12.97
CA ASN A 208 -0.89 -16.07 12.21
C ASN A 208 0.23 -16.73 11.37
N ASN A 209 1.04 -17.60 11.97
CA ASN A 209 2.15 -18.23 11.25
C ASN A 209 1.66 -19.21 10.17
N ARG A 210 0.60 -19.98 10.43
CA ARG A 210 -0.05 -20.84 9.42
C ARG A 210 -0.56 -20.01 8.23
N SER A 211 -1.19 -18.87 8.51
CA SER A 211 -1.66 -17.93 7.51
C SER A 211 -0.49 -17.38 6.66
N LYS A 212 0.56 -16.85 7.28
CA LYS A 212 1.74 -16.32 6.55
C LYS A 212 2.45 -17.40 5.74
N ALA A 213 2.62 -18.61 6.27
CA ALA A 213 3.23 -19.73 5.56
C ALA A 213 2.47 -20.10 4.28
N ARG A 214 1.13 -20.11 4.32
CA ARG A 214 0.32 -20.36 3.12
C ARG A 214 0.47 -19.26 2.07
N LEU A 215 0.54 -17.99 2.48
CA LEU A 215 0.76 -16.88 1.55
C LEU A 215 2.15 -16.96 0.91
N LEU A 216 3.18 -17.24 1.69
CA LEU A 216 4.55 -17.40 1.19
C LEU A 216 4.61 -18.51 0.14
N GLU A 217 4.10 -19.70 0.47
CA GLU A 217 4.11 -20.84 -0.45
C GLU A 217 3.35 -20.53 -1.74
N ALA A 218 2.15 -19.95 -1.64
CA ALA A 218 1.35 -19.59 -2.80
C ALA A 218 2.03 -18.55 -3.70
N VAL A 219 2.66 -17.52 -3.11
CA VAL A 219 3.39 -16.49 -3.86
C VAL A 219 4.61 -17.09 -4.56
N HIS A 220 5.39 -17.91 -3.86
CA HIS A 220 6.58 -18.53 -4.47
C HIS A 220 6.22 -19.54 -5.57
N HIS A 221 5.09 -20.23 -5.45
CA HIS A 221 4.55 -21.05 -6.53
C HIS A 221 4.27 -20.23 -7.81
N LEU A 222 3.80 -18.99 -7.66
CA LEU A 222 3.45 -18.11 -8.79
C LEU A 222 4.66 -17.39 -9.38
N VAL A 223 5.59 -16.91 -8.55
CA VAL A 223 6.74 -16.11 -9.01
C VAL A 223 7.63 -16.88 -10.00
N GLY A 224 7.67 -18.21 -9.93
CA GLY A 224 8.36 -19.05 -10.92
C GLY A 224 7.65 -19.21 -12.28
N LYS A 225 6.40 -18.77 -12.41
CA LYS A 225 5.55 -19.02 -13.60
C LYS A 225 5.71 -17.96 -14.70
N PHE A 226 6.10 -16.74 -14.36
CA PHE A 226 6.21 -15.62 -15.31
C PHE A 226 7.47 -14.79 -15.06
N ASP A 227 8.08 -14.25 -16.12
CA ASP A 227 9.30 -13.43 -16.10
C ASP A 227 9.10 -11.99 -15.58
N LYS A 228 7.86 -11.63 -15.24
CA LYS A 228 7.45 -10.29 -14.78
C LYS A 228 6.94 -10.26 -13.34
N LEU A 229 7.08 -11.38 -12.62
CA LEU A 229 6.71 -11.50 -11.22
C LEU A 229 7.97 -11.53 -10.35
N TYR A 230 7.91 -10.79 -9.25
CA TYR A 230 9.02 -10.66 -8.31
C TYR A 230 8.50 -10.85 -6.89
N TYR A 231 9.39 -11.28 -5.99
CA TYR A 231 9.11 -11.31 -4.56
C TYR A 231 10.06 -10.37 -3.83
N PHE A 232 9.52 -9.52 -2.97
CA PHE A 232 10.29 -8.70 -2.05
C PHE A 232 10.03 -9.14 -0.59
N PRO A 233 11.08 -9.48 0.19
CA PRO A 233 10.92 -10.15 1.48
C PRO A 233 10.66 -9.19 2.66
N SER A 234 9.59 -8.38 2.62
CA SER A 234 9.32 -7.42 3.71
C SER A 234 8.95 -8.09 5.04
N TYR A 235 8.29 -9.25 5.00
CA TYR A 235 7.95 -10.05 6.18
C TYR A 235 9.23 -10.53 6.89
N GLU A 236 10.14 -11.15 6.14
CA GLU A 236 11.38 -11.73 6.62
C GLU A 236 12.35 -10.64 7.12
N LEU A 237 12.41 -9.48 6.46
CA LEU A 237 13.21 -8.35 6.95
C LEU A 237 12.80 -7.93 8.37
N VAL A 238 11.49 -7.87 8.65
CA VAL A 238 11.03 -7.47 10.00
C VAL A 238 11.09 -8.63 10.98
N VAL A 239 10.62 -9.81 10.59
CA VAL A 239 10.46 -10.95 11.50
C VAL A 239 11.78 -11.66 11.75
N ASP A 240 12.66 -11.78 10.74
CA ASP A 240 13.90 -12.55 10.79
C ASP A 240 15.18 -11.72 10.83
N ILE A 241 15.17 -10.45 10.40
CA ILE A 241 16.38 -9.62 10.47
C ILE A 241 16.32 -8.68 11.66
N LEU A 242 15.21 -7.95 11.83
CA LEU A 242 15.06 -7.00 12.94
C LEU A 242 14.80 -7.68 14.29
N ARG A 243 13.94 -8.72 14.33
CA ARG A 243 13.73 -9.68 15.45
C ARG A 243 13.42 -9.14 16.86
N ASP A 244 13.40 -7.83 17.08
CA ASP A 244 13.32 -7.21 18.40
C ASP A 244 12.05 -6.32 18.56
N TYR A 245 11.45 -6.30 19.75
CA TYR A 245 10.25 -5.49 20.05
C TYR A 245 10.46 -3.99 19.85
N ARG A 246 11.69 -3.48 19.91
CA ARG A 246 12.03 -2.07 19.61
C ARG A 246 11.66 -1.63 18.19
N PHE A 247 11.33 -2.58 17.32
CA PHE A 247 10.91 -2.36 15.94
C PHE A 247 9.40 -2.46 15.73
N TYR A 248 8.64 -2.67 16.80
CA TYR A 248 7.18 -2.67 16.80
C TYR A 248 6.66 -1.38 17.45
N ALA A 249 5.45 -1.00 17.07
CA ALA A 249 4.69 0.07 17.70
C ALA A 249 4.17 -0.39 19.08
N GLU A 250 3.47 0.50 19.78
CA GLU A 250 2.95 0.26 21.13
C GLU A 250 2.01 -0.96 21.23
N ASP A 251 1.35 -1.32 20.12
CA ASP A 251 0.49 -2.50 20.05
C ASP A 251 1.24 -3.82 19.88
N LEU A 252 2.58 -3.78 19.78
CA LEU A 252 3.49 -4.92 19.62
C LEU A 252 3.20 -5.77 18.36
N VAL A 253 2.44 -5.21 17.40
CA VAL A 253 1.92 -5.91 16.24
C VAL A 253 2.36 -5.23 14.95
N HIS A 254 2.23 -3.90 14.88
CA HIS A 254 2.62 -3.13 13.72
C HIS A 254 4.10 -2.76 13.79
N PRO A 255 4.86 -2.84 12.68
CA PRO A 255 6.21 -2.30 12.63
C PRO A 255 6.17 -0.78 12.86
N ASN A 256 7.14 -0.25 13.61
CA ASN A 256 7.27 1.19 13.82
C ASN A 256 8.06 1.87 12.68
N TYR A 257 8.27 3.18 12.80
CA TYR A 257 8.97 3.97 11.78
C TYR A 257 10.39 3.48 11.46
N LEU A 258 11.14 2.99 12.46
CA LEU A 258 12.47 2.45 12.24
C LEU A 258 12.41 1.19 11.38
N ALA A 259 11.43 0.32 11.64
CA ALA A 259 11.24 -0.92 10.89
C ALA A 259 10.76 -0.66 9.46
N THR A 260 9.78 0.23 9.27
CA THR A 260 9.30 0.59 7.92
C THR A 260 10.39 1.27 7.10
N GLY A 261 11.19 2.16 7.72
CA GLY A 261 12.37 2.75 7.10
C GLY A 261 13.41 1.71 6.69
N PHE A 262 13.72 0.74 7.56
CA PHE A 262 14.63 -0.35 7.24
C PHE A 262 14.18 -1.17 6.02
N VAL A 263 12.88 -1.49 5.94
CA VAL A 263 12.31 -2.19 4.78
C VAL A 263 12.40 -1.33 3.52
N LEU A 264 12.07 -0.04 3.61
CA LEU A 264 12.17 0.89 2.49
C LEU A 264 13.60 0.99 1.94
N GLU A 265 14.62 1.08 2.80
CA GLU A 265 16.02 1.10 2.36
C GLU A 265 16.39 -0.16 1.56
N HIS A 266 15.97 -1.33 2.03
CA HIS A 266 16.20 -2.58 1.32
C HIS A 266 15.42 -2.65 0.01
N PHE A 267 14.20 -2.12 -0.02
CA PHE A 267 13.40 -2.02 -1.23
C PHE A 267 14.09 -1.16 -2.29
N LEU A 268 14.53 0.04 -1.92
CA LEU A 268 15.22 0.95 -2.82
C LEU A 268 16.58 0.39 -3.26
N LYS A 269 17.33 -0.26 -2.36
CA LYS A 269 18.58 -0.93 -2.74
C LYS A 269 18.37 -2.05 -3.77
N THR A 270 17.24 -2.75 -3.69
CA THR A 270 16.91 -3.87 -4.58
C THR A 270 16.39 -3.39 -5.93
N TYR A 271 15.48 -2.42 -5.92
CA TYR A 271 14.75 -2.01 -7.11
C TYR A 271 15.20 -0.68 -7.71
N VAL A 272 16.07 0.11 -7.09
CA VAL A 272 16.50 1.40 -7.63
C VAL A 272 17.99 1.38 -7.95
N SER A 273 18.36 1.95 -9.09
CA SER A 273 19.77 2.03 -9.52
C SER A 273 20.59 2.84 -8.52
N GLU A 274 21.92 2.64 -8.48
CA GLU A 274 22.78 3.45 -7.61
C GLU A 274 22.74 4.94 -7.96
N GLU A 275 22.63 5.26 -9.25
CA GLU A 275 22.50 6.64 -9.74
C GLU A 275 21.19 7.28 -9.26
N ASP A 276 20.05 6.60 -9.46
CA ASP A 276 18.75 7.09 -9.01
C ASP A 276 18.67 7.21 -7.49
N ARG A 277 19.33 6.31 -6.73
CA ARG A 277 19.39 6.41 -5.26
C ARG A 277 20.08 7.70 -4.81
N LYS A 278 21.06 8.24 -5.54
CA LYS A 278 21.68 9.54 -5.23
C LYS A 278 20.67 10.67 -5.36
N LEU A 279 19.83 10.65 -6.40
CA LEU A 279 18.72 11.58 -6.56
C LEU A 279 17.71 11.45 -5.42
N LEU A 280 17.33 10.23 -5.06
CA LEU A 280 16.39 9.99 -3.96
C LEU A 280 16.92 10.54 -2.62
N GLU A 281 18.22 10.45 -2.36
CA GLU A 281 18.85 11.09 -1.20
C GLU A 281 18.76 12.62 -1.22
N GLU A 282 18.91 13.25 -2.39
CA GLU A 282 18.71 14.69 -2.51
C GLU A 282 17.26 15.10 -2.21
N ILE A 283 16.30 14.32 -2.70
CA ILE A 283 14.86 14.50 -2.46
C ILE A 283 14.55 14.30 -0.97
N ARG A 284 15.10 13.26 -0.31
CA ARG A 284 14.94 13.02 1.14
C ARG A 284 15.38 14.22 1.96
N ARG A 285 16.57 14.76 1.67
CA ARG A 285 17.08 15.95 2.37
C ARG A 285 16.16 17.15 2.19
N LEU A 286 15.62 17.34 0.99
CA LEU A 286 14.67 18.43 0.71
C LEU A 286 13.37 18.24 1.49
N ASN A 287 12.84 17.01 1.55
CA ASN A 287 11.64 16.69 2.32
C ASN A 287 11.84 16.90 3.83
N ILE A 288 13.00 16.51 4.36
CA ILE A 288 13.34 16.73 5.78
C ILE A 288 13.40 18.23 6.07
N ALA A 289 14.06 19.00 5.21
CA ALA A 289 14.13 20.46 5.34
C ALA A 289 12.73 21.09 5.32
N ARG A 290 11.83 20.62 4.45
CA ARG A 290 10.45 21.11 4.34
C ARG A 290 9.61 20.81 5.59
N LYS A 291 9.91 19.70 6.28
CA LYS A 291 9.21 19.30 7.51
C LYS A 291 9.75 20.01 8.76
N HIS A 292 10.86 20.75 8.65
CA HIS A 292 11.46 21.47 9.77
C HIS A 292 10.55 22.63 10.21
N LYS A 293 10.20 22.68 11.49
CA LYS A 293 9.51 23.82 12.10
C LYS A 293 10.54 24.79 12.68
N PRO A 294 10.73 25.99 12.12
CA PRO A 294 11.73 26.93 12.62
C PRO A 294 11.28 27.51 13.98
N SER A 295 12.19 27.60 14.94
CA SER A 295 11.91 28.25 16.23
C SER A 295 11.86 29.78 16.13
N PHE A 296 12.56 30.37 15.15
CA PHE A 296 12.63 31.81 14.91
C PHE A 296 12.56 32.11 13.40
N PRO A 297 11.34 32.15 12.81
CA PRO A 297 11.15 32.29 11.37
C PRO A 297 11.67 33.62 10.80
N ASP A 298 11.68 34.68 11.61
CA ASP A 298 12.09 36.02 11.15
C ASP A 298 13.62 36.24 11.11
N THR A 299 14.41 35.23 11.47
CA THR A 299 15.87 35.35 11.51
C THR A 299 16.49 35.30 10.12
N GLU A 300 17.58 36.06 9.92
CA GLU A 300 18.37 36.00 8.68
C GLU A 300 18.88 34.58 8.38
N ALA A 301 19.17 33.79 9.42
CA ALA A 301 19.56 32.39 9.29
C ALA A 301 18.44 31.54 8.67
N HIS A 302 17.18 31.75 9.09
CA HIS A 302 16.03 31.06 8.50
C HIS A 302 15.78 31.51 7.05
N GLN A 303 15.87 32.80 6.77
CA GLN A 303 15.73 33.33 5.40
C GLN A 303 16.81 32.74 4.45
N LYS A 304 18.06 32.64 4.90
CA LYS A 304 19.14 31.95 4.15
C LYS A 304 18.84 30.47 3.96
N PHE A 305 18.28 29.80 4.97
CA PHE A 305 17.85 28.41 4.87
C PHE A 305 16.77 28.22 3.79
N LEU A 306 15.73 29.07 3.79
CA LEU A 306 14.66 29.02 2.78
C LEU A 306 15.22 29.24 1.37
N ALA A 307 16.01 30.30 1.17
CA ALA A 307 16.62 30.62 -0.12
C ALA A 307 17.49 29.48 -0.67
N ALA A 308 18.33 28.86 0.17
CA ALA A 308 19.18 27.74 -0.24
C ALA A 308 18.37 26.50 -0.65
N HIS A 309 17.26 26.21 0.03
CA HIS A 309 16.41 25.07 -0.31
C HIS A 309 15.50 25.36 -1.51
N LEU A 310 15.08 26.61 -1.72
CA LEU A 310 14.39 27.05 -2.93
C LEU A 310 15.27 26.89 -4.16
N GLU A 311 16.54 27.33 -4.09
CA GLU A 311 17.52 27.15 -5.17
C GLU A 311 17.69 25.66 -5.49
N LYS A 312 17.83 24.82 -4.45
CA LYS A 312 17.95 23.38 -4.62
C LYS A 312 16.71 22.75 -5.28
N ALA A 313 15.50 23.09 -4.82
CA ALA A 313 14.25 22.59 -5.38
C ALA A 313 14.08 23.00 -6.86
N THR A 314 14.39 24.26 -7.17
CA THR A 314 14.34 24.81 -8.54
C THR A 314 15.35 24.11 -9.46
N ARG A 315 16.58 23.87 -8.97
CA ARG A 315 17.61 23.11 -9.71
C ARG A 315 17.16 21.68 -9.99
N LEU A 316 16.59 20.99 -9.00
CA LEU A 316 16.08 19.64 -9.16
C LEU A 316 14.93 19.59 -10.17
N GLN A 317 14.00 20.55 -10.13
CA GLN A 317 12.92 20.69 -11.12
C GLN A 317 13.44 20.90 -12.55
N ALA A 318 14.48 21.73 -12.71
CA ALA A 318 15.09 21.99 -14.02
C ALA A 318 15.88 20.77 -14.54
N THR A 319 16.54 20.02 -13.65
CA THR A 319 17.32 18.83 -14.00
C THR A 319 16.41 17.64 -14.31
N TRP A 320 15.28 17.53 -13.60
CA TRP A 320 14.30 16.44 -13.73
C TRP A 320 12.89 16.98 -14.01
N PRO A 321 12.60 17.47 -15.23
CA PRO A 321 11.32 18.12 -15.54
C PRO A 321 10.08 17.24 -15.36
N SER A 322 10.26 15.91 -15.39
CA SER A 322 9.18 14.93 -15.18
C SER A 322 8.78 14.76 -13.71
N LEU A 323 9.60 15.23 -12.77
CA LEU A 323 9.31 15.18 -11.33
C LEU A 323 8.71 16.51 -10.88
N ASP A 324 7.63 16.46 -10.10
CA ASP A 324 6.96 17.66 -9.60
C ASP A 324 7.58 18.11 -8.25
N PHE A 325 8.23 19.27 -8.26
CA PHE A 325 8.76 19.94 -7.07
C PHE A 325 7.99 21.21 -6.69
N GLN A 326 6.81 21.47 -7.27
CA GLN A 326 6.07 22.71 -7.04
C GLN A 326 5.72 22.92 -5.57
N LYS A 327 5.39 21.85 -4.84
CA LYS A 327 5.11 21.93 -3.39
C LYS A 327 6.32 22.42 -2.59
N GLU A 328 7.51 21.92 -2.92
CA GLU A 328 8.76 22.33 -2.27
C GLU A 328 9.12 23.77 -2.67
N ILE A 329 9.02 24.11 -3.96
CA ILE A 329 9.30 25.46 -4.48
C ILE A 329 8.36 26.49 -3.82
N GLN A 330 7.07 26.19 -3.73
CA GLN A 330 6.10 27.07 -3.06
C GLN A 330 6.40 27.23 -1.57
N TYR A 331 6.72 26.14 -0.87
CA TYR A 331 7.02 26.20 0.56
C TYR A 331 8.28 27.04 0.85
N PHE A 332 9.38 26.81 0.11
CA PHE A 332 10.62 27.56 0.35
C PHE A 332 10.61 28.97 -0.28
N GLY A 333 9.67 29.24 -1.19
CA GLY A 333 9.50 30.53 -1.84
C GLY A 333 8.52 31.48 -1.14
N ASN A 334 7.59 30.96 -0.33
CA ASN A 334 6.70 31.79 0.46
C ASN A 334 7.36 32.14 1.80
N THR A 335 7.57 33.43 2.03
CA THR A 335 8.02 33.97 3.31
C THR A 335 6.92 34.03 4.38
N ASP A 336 5.66 33.72 4.04
CA ASP A 336 4.47 34.02 4.87
C ASP A 336 3.52 32.83 5.17
N LEU A 337 3.92 31.55 5.00
CA LEU A 337 3.00 30.42 5.28
C LEU A 337 3.14 29.80 6.68
N ASP A 338 2.16 30.17 7.52
CA ASP A 338 1.43 29.44 8.57
C ASP A 338 1.90 27.99 8.88
N PRO A 339 2.29 27.67 10.12
CA PRO A 339 2.63 26.31 10.51
C PRO A 339 1.40 25.40 10.36
N GLY A 340 1.47 24.44 9.44
CA GLY A 340 0.43 23.43 9.23
C GLY A 340 -0.04 22.73 10.51
N PRO A 341 -1.22 22.07 10.46
CA PRO A 341 -2.06 21.79 11.62
C PRO A 341 -1.30 21.05 12.72
N GLU A 342 -1.50 21.51 13.96
CA GLU A 342 -1.12 20.79 15.17
C GLU A 342 -1.71 19.38 15.15
N GLN A 343 -0.88 18.37 14.89
CA GLN A 343 -1.19 17.03 15.35
C GLN A 343 -0.78 16.98 16.81
N GLY A 344 -1.80 17.07 17.67
CA GLY A 344 -1.68 16.87 19.11
C GLY A 344 -1.10 15.49 19.44
N ALA A 345 -0.44 15.44 20.60
CA ALA A 345 0.25 14.31 21.20
C ALA A 345 -0.58 13.02 21.32
#